data_AF-A0A521XIU6-F1
#
_entry.id   AF-A0A521XIU6-F1
#
_cell.length_a   1.000
_cell.length_b   1.000
_cell.length_c   1.000
_cell.angle_alpha   90.00
_cell.angle_beta   90.00
_cell.angle_gamma   90.00
#
_symmetry.space_group_name_H-M   'P 1'
#
loop_
_entity.id
_entity.type
_entity.pdbx_description
1 polymer ?
#
loop_
_entity_poly.entity_id
_entity_poly.type
_entity_poly.pdbx_seq_one_letter_code
_entity_poly.pdbx_strand_id
1 'polypeptide(L)'
;MERPEQLTAFQVDLAAIVFSLDSAKGYLVAGGAALLASALIARPTEDLDLFTATPTTSVIQAKDAFVEVLRERDYGIVIVQD
;
A
#
# COMPACT_ATOMS: atom_id res chain seq x y z
N MET A 1 -15.96 5.21 -13.74
CA MET A 1 -15.41 4.33 -14.79
C MET A 1 -13.92 4.26 -14.52
N GLU A 2 -13.40 3.09 -14.13
CA GLU A 2 -11.97 2.94 -13.86
C GLU A 2 -11.17 3.09 -15.15
N ARG A 3 -10.04 3.77 -15.05
CA ARG A 3 -9.08 3.93 -16.15
C ARG A 3 -8.00 2.87 -15.97
N PRO A 4 -7.78 1.96 -16.92
CA PRO A 4 -6.77 0.89 -16.77
C PRO A 4 -5.35 1.43 -16.55
N GLU A 5 -5.12 2.69 -16.91
CA GLU A 5 -3.89 3.45 -16.69
C GLU A 5 -3.83 4.18 -15.33
N GLN A 6 -4.68 3.83 -14.36
CA GLN A 6 -4.70 4.44 -13.02
C GLN A 6 -4.88 3.42 -11.91
N LEU A 7 -4.43 3.78 -10.71
CA LEU A 7 -4.76 3.03 -9.51
C LEU A 7 -6.27 3.02 -9.30
N THR A 8 -6.80 1.87 -8.91
CA THR A 8 -8.20 1.71 -8.55
C THR A 8 -8.53 2.51 -7.30
N ALA A 9 -9.81 2.83 -7.09
CA ALA A 9 -10.24 3.50 -5.85
C ALA A 9 -9.83 2.68 -4.61
N PHE A 10 -9.94 1.36 -4.70
CA PHE A 10 -9.53 0.44 -3.63
C PHE A 10 -8.03 0.52 -3.32
N GLN A 11 -7.16 0.57 -4.33
CA GLN A 11 -5.72 0.75 -4.14
C GLN A 11 -5.40 2.11 -3.49
N VAL A 12 -6.06 3.18 -3.94
CA VAL A 12 -5.87 4.52 -3.35
C VAL A 12 -6.31 4.55 -1.88
N ASP A 13 -7.45 3.93 -1.56
CA ASP A 13 -7.98 3.87 -0.20
C ASP A 13 -7.06 3.07 0.74
N LEU A 14 -6.57 1.89 0.31
CA LEU A 14 -5.62 1.11 1.10
C LEU A 14 -4.30 1.85 1.31
N ALA A 15 -3.77 2.50 0.26
CA ALA A 15 -2.57 3.32 0.39
C ALA A 15 -2.76 4.47 1.37
N ALA A 16 -3.92 5.16 1.32
CA ALA A 16 -4.24 6.23 2.25
C ALA A 16 -4.32 5.75 3.70
N ILE A 17 -4.87 4.55 3.94
CA ILE A 17 -4.87 3.94 5.27
C ILE A 17 -3.44 3.73 5.76
N VAL A 18 -2.58 3.05 4.98
CA VAL A 18 -1.21 2.76 5.40
C VAL A 18 -0.45 4.06 5.69
N PHE A 19 -0.50 5.04 4.79
CA PHE A 19 0.22 6.30 4.96
C PHE A 19 -0.34 7.21 6.07
N SER A 20 -1.50 6.89 6.64
CA SER A 20 -2.01 7.55 7.84
C SER A 20 -1.38 7.02 9.14
N LEU A 21 -0.71 5.88 9.10
CA LEU A 21 -0.12 5.23 10.28
C LEU A 21 1.23 5.88 10.64
N ASP A 22 1.44 6.13 11.93
CA ASP A 22 2.73 6.60 12.44
C ASP A 22 3.85 5.58 12.17
N SER A 23 3.54 4.27 12.23
CA SER A 23 4.47 3.18 11.94
C SER A 23 4.86 3.10 10.46
N ALA A 24 4.10 3.77 9.57
CA ALA A 24 4.38 3.86 8.14
C ALA A 24 5.15 5.14 7.76
N LYS A 25 5.62 5.94 8.72
CA LYS A 25 6.48 7.09 8.42
C LYS A 25 7.77 6.64 7.73
N GLY A 26 8.05 7.24 6.57
CA GLY A 26 9.20 6.88 5.73
C GLY A 26 8.96 5.71 4.78
N TYR A 27 7.72 5.19 4.69
CA TYR A 27 7.34 4.32 3.60
C TYR A 27 7.05 5.11 2.32
N LEU A 28 7.23 4.43 1.19
CA LEU A 28 6.96 4.93 -0.14
C LEU A 28 6.25 3.84 -0.96
N VAL A 29 5.43 4.25 -1.93
CA VAL A 29 4.85 3.32 -2.92
C VAL A 29 5.96 2.85 -3.86
N ALA A 30 6.05 1.55 -4.09
CA ALA A 30 6.98 0.87 -4.98
C ALA A 30 6.28 0.21 -6.18
N GLY A 31 7.08 -0.49 -6.99
CA GLY A 31 6.58 -1.44 -7.96
C GLY A 31 5.74 -0.80 -9.07
N GLY A 32 4.79 -1.58 -9.60
CA GLY A 32 3.91 -1.13 -10.68
C GLY A 32 3.09 0.11 -10.30
N ALA A 33 2.60 0.15 -9.06
CA ALA A 33 1.82 1.27 -8.55
C ALA A 33 2.59 2.59 -8.53
N ALA A 34 3.88 2.56 -8.15
CA ALA A 34 4.73 3.75 -8.17
C ALA A 34 5.01 4.27 -9.59
N LEU A 35 5.29 3.34 -10.52
CA LEU A 35 5.52 3.67 -11.92
C LEU A 35 4.24 4.26 -12.56
N LEU A 36 3.08 3.71 -12.22
CA LEU A 36 1.78 4.17 -12.70
C LEU A 36 1.45 5.56 -12.14
N ALA A 37 1.61 5.75 -10.83
CA ALA A 37 1.43 7.05 -10.16
C ALA A 37 2.38 8.14 -10.69
N SER A 38 3.56 7.74 -11.18
CA SER A 38 4.56 8.62 -11.80
C SER A 38 4.38 8.82 -13.30
N ALA A 39 3.30 8.30 -13.90
CA ALA A 39 3.03 8.33 -15.34
C ALA A 39 4.16 7.74 -16.21
N LEU A 40 4.93 6.79 -15.66
CA LEU A 40 6.02 6.11 -16.37
C LEU A 40 5.55 4.87 -17.12
N ILE A 41 4.38 4.34 -16.76
CA ILE A 41 3.70 3.24 -17.45
C ILE A 41 2.20 3.57 -17.57
N ALA A 42 1.52 2.90 -18.51
CA ALA A 42 0.07 3.00 -18.71
C ALA A 42 -0.62 1.62 -18.65
N ARG A 43 0.09 0.58 -18.21
CA ARG A 43 -0.48 -0.74 -17.98
C ARG A 43 -1.07 -0.81 -16.55
N PRO A 44 -2.16 -1.55 -16.33
CA PRO A 44 -2.69 -1.78 -14.99
C PRO A 44 -1.71 -2.56 -14.11
N THR A 45 -1.93 -2.45 -12.79
CA THR A 45 -1.24 -3.19 -11.73
C THR A 45 -2.27 -3.75 -10.76
N GLU A 46 -2.03 -4.94 -10.22
CA GLU A 46 -3.02 -5.69 -9.44
C GLU A 46 -2.81 -5.58 -7.92
N ASP A 47 -1.67 -5.02 -7.50
CA ASP A 47 -1.18 -4.97 -6.13
C ASP A 47 -0.62 -3.60 -5.74
N LEU A 48 -0.25 -3.47 -4.46
CA LEU A 48 0.49 -2.34 -3.90
C LEU A 48 1.75 -2.86 -3.22
N ASP A 49 2.89 -2.40 -3.70
CA ASP A 49 4.17 -2.59 -3.01
C ASP A 49 4.50 -1.34 -2.19
N LEU A 50 4.94 -1.54 -0.95
CA LEU A 50 5.44 -0.47 -0.09
C LEU A 50 6.85 -0.79 0.38
N PHE A 51 7.74 0.19 0.35
CA PHE A 51 9.12 0.04 0.80
C PHE A 51 9.50 1.08 1.84
N THR A 52 10.38 0.71 2.77
CA THR A 52 10.96 1.65 3.73
C THR A 52 12.17 2.34 3.10
N ALA A 53 12.22 3.66 3.19
CA ALA A 53 13.37 4.43 2.70
C ALA A 53 14.61 4.26 3.59
N THR A 54 14.43 3.81 4.84
CA THR A 54 15.47 3.70 5.85
C THR A 54 15.47 2.35 6.56
N PRO A 55 16.65 1.75 6.84
CA PRO A 55 16.76 0.42 7.46
C PRO A 55 16.24 0.35 8.91
N THR A 56 15.93 1.49 9.53
CA THR A 56 15.38 1.56 10.89
C THR A 56 13.86 1.45 10.95
N THR A 57 13.16 1.53 9.81
CA THR A 57 11.70 1.45 9.79
C THR A 57 11.27 -0.03 9.77
N SER A 58 10.47 -0.43 10.76
CA SER A 58 10.08 -1.83 10.96
C SER A 58 8.87 -2.23 10.11
N VAL A 59 9.10 -3.20 9.20
CA VAL A 59 8.03 -3.83 8.40
C VAL A 59 6.99 -4.53 9.27
N ILE A 60 7.42 -5.19 10.34
CA ILE A 60 6.52 -5.92 11.24
C ILE A 60 5.56 -4.94 11.93
N GLN A 61 6.08 -3.83 12.46
CA GLN A 61 5.24 -2.85 13.16
C GLN A 61 4.25 -2.15 12.23
N ALA A 62 4.67 -1.81 11.01
CA ALA A 62 3.77 -1.22 10.02
C ALA A 62 2.69 -2.22 9.58
N LYS A 63 3.06 -3.48 9.34
CA LYS A 63 2.14 -4.57 9.00
C LYS A 63 1.10 -4.78 10.09
N ASP A 64 1.53 -4.92 11.35
CA ASP A 64 0.63 -5.21 12.48
C ASP A 64 -0.38 -4.07 12.66
N ALA A 65 0.08 -2.82 12.67
CA ALA A 65 -0.80 -1.65 12.77
C ALA A 65 -1.78 -1.55 11.59
N PHE A 66 -1.33 -1.90 10.38
CA PHE A 66 -2.20 -1.91 9.21
C PHE A 66 -3.28 -3.00 9.31
N VAL A 67 -2.91 -4.21 9.72
CA VAL A 67 -3.84 -5.32 9.93
C VAL A 67 -4.89 -4.97 11.00
N GLU A 68 -4.50 -4.28 12.07
CA GLU A 68 -5.46 -3.79 13.08
C GLU A 68 -6.51 -2.86 12.47
N VAL A 69 -6.09 -1.83 11.73
CA VAL A 69 -7.03 -0.89 11.08
C VAL A 69 -7.91 -1.58 10.04
N LEU A 70 -7.38 -2.56 9.30
CA LEU A 70 -8.17 -3.32 8.34
C LEU A 70 -9.23 -4.19 9.01
N ARG A 71 -8.93 -4.78 10.18
CA ARG A 71 -9.89 -5.55 10.98
C ARG A 71 -11.03 -4.66 11.50
N GLU A 72 -10.70 -3.45 11.96
CA GLU A 72 -11.71 -2.47 12.43
C GLU A 72 -12.66 -2.01 11.33
N ARG A 73 -12.25 -2.13 10.06
CA ARG A 73 -13.03 -1.73 8.87
C ARG A 73 -13.63 -2.92 8.12
N ASP A 74 -13.65 -4.11 8.73
CA ASP A 74 -14.22 -5.34 8.17
C ASP A 74 -13.63 -5.77 6.81
N TYR A 75 -12.36 -5.44 6.53
CA TYR A 75 -11.68 -5.97 5.34
C TYR A 75 -11.37 -7.46 5.49
N GLY A 76 -11.43 -8.19 4.37
CA GLY A 76 -10.89 -9.55 4.29
C GLY A 76 -9.36 -9.53 4.28
N ILE A 77 -8.74 -10.22 5.23
CA ILE A 77 -7.28 -10.22 5.40
C ILE A 77 -6.76 -11.66 5.32
N VAL A 78 -5.75 -11.87 4.48
CA VAL A 78 -4.98 -13.12 4.41
C VAL A 78 -3.51 -12.79 4.54
N ILE A 79 -2.85 -13.34 5.55
CA ILE A 79 -1.40 -13.19 5.77
C ILE A 79 -0.73 -14.39 5.11
N VAL A 80 0.09 -14.13 4.08
CA VAL A 80 0.75 -15.17 3.28
C VAL A 80 2.06 -15.63 3.92
N GLN A 81 2.77 -14.72 4.60
CA GLN A 81 4.02 -15.01 5.29
C GLN A 81 4.22 -14.03 6.47
N ASP A 82 4.70 -14.55 7.60
CA ASP A 82 5.19 -13.80 8.76
C ASP A 82 6.71 -13.88 8.88
#